data_AF-A0A7S7NQE6-F1
#
_entry.id   AF-A0A7S7NQE6-F1
#
_cell.length_a   1.000
_cell.length_b   1.000
_cell.length_c   1.000
_cell.angle_alpha   90.00
_cell.angle_beta   90.00
_cell.angle_gamma   90.00
#
_symmetry.space_group_name_H-M   'P 1'
#
loop_
_entity.id
_entity.type
_entity.pdbx_description
1 polymer ?
#
loop_
_entity_poly.entity_id
_entity_poly.type
_entity_poly.pdbx_seq_one_letter_code
_entity_poly.pdbx_strand_id
1 'polypeptide(L)'
;MAQEMPEVSTKLLRQALLESGLVLTPMVEGVRQDSFRNLERTLLALGAEYEAGDPARRKEVRGLVITARQHADWAMRNPNSSEAHKAEKTEMVLWLRTWLENPPLFPAWLLLRNRVRFEDIGLD
;
A
#
# COMPACT_ATOMS: atom_id res chain seq x y z
N MET A 1 -0.54 27.89 -1.37
CA MET A 1 -0.81 27.95 -2.83
C MET A 1 -1.28 26.58 -3.32
N ALA A 2 -2.51 26.21 -2.99
CA ALA A 2 -3.26 25.19 -3.73
C ALA A 2 -4.59 25.88 -4.05
N GLN A 3 -4.67 26.43 -5.26
CA GLN A 3 -5.90 27.03 -5.75
C GLN A 3 -6.89 25.89 -5.91
N GLU A 4 -7.98 25.92 -5.14
CA GLU A 4 -9.05 24.92 -5.22
C GLU A 4 -9.55 24.87 -6.66
N MET A 5 -9.32 23.73 -7.34
CA MET A 5 -9.94 23.44 -8.63
C MET A 5 -11.21 22.65 -8.34
N PRO A 6 -12.38 23.29 -8.21
CA PRO A 6 -13.62 22.63 -7.80
C PRO A 6 -14.08 21.56 -8.81
N GLU A 7 -13.62 21.63 -10.06
CA GLU A 7 -13.93 20.66 -11.11
C GLU A 7 -13.09 19.37 -11.07
N VAL A 8 -11.96 19.33 -10.35
CA VAL A 8 -11.06 18.17 -10.36
C VAL A 8 -11.14 17.42 -9.04
N SER A 9 -11.79 16.24 -9.05
CA SER A 9 -11.80 15.37 -7.87
C SER A 9 -10.36 14.96 -7.48
N THR A 10 -10.09 14.85 -6.18
CA THR A 10 -8.80 14.38 -5.65
C THR A 10 -8.40 13.01 -6.19
N LYS A 11 -9.39 12.15 -6.45
CA LYS A 11 -9.22 10.85 -7.10
C LYS A 11 -8.69 10.99 -8.53
N LEU A 12 -9.30 11.87 -9.32
CA LEU A 12 -8.88 12.13 -10.70
C LEU A 12 -7.47 12.71 -10.75
N LEU A 13 -7.16 13.68 -9.89
CA LEU A 13 -5.81 14.26 -9.78
C LEU A 13 -4.77 13.18 -9.43
N ARG A 14 -5.07 12.32 -8.44
CA ARG A 14 -4.18 11.21 -8.07
C ARG A 14 -3.97 10.26 -9.25
N GLN A 15 -5.04 9.89 -9.95
CA GLN A 15 -4.94 9.02 -11.12
C GLN A 15 -4.03 9.62 -12.20
N ALA A 16 -4.23 10.90 -12.53
CA ALA A 16 -3.41 11.61 -13.51
C ALA A 16 -1.93 11.67 -13.08
N LEU A 17 -1.65 11.91 -11.79
CA LEU A 17 -0.29 11.90 -11.27
C LEU A 17 0.35 10.51 -11.38
N LEU A 18 -0.39 9.44 -11.08
CA LEU A 18 0.10 8.05 -11.20
C LEU A 18 0.38 7.67 -12.67
N GLU A 19 -0.43 8.18 -13.60
CA GLU A 19 -0.30 7.92 -15.04
C GLU A 19 0.76 8.79 -15.72
N SER A 20 1.17 9.89 -15.08
CA SER A 20 2.13 10.85 -15.65
C SER A 20 3.55 10.29 -15.88
N GLY A 21 3.88 9.14 -15.28
CA GLY A 21 5.23 8.58 -15.30
C GLY A 21 6.25 9.34 -14.44
N LEU A 22 5.82 10.38 -13.73
CA LEU A 22 6.68 11.12 -12.81
C LEU A 22 7.02 10.28 -11.57
N VAL A 23 8.22 10.50 -11.02
CA VAL A 23 8.57 10.00 -9.70
C VAL A 23 7.80 10.79 -8.66
N LEU A 24 6.87 10.13 -7.98
CA LEU A 24 6.06 10.74 -6.94
C LEU A 24 6.69 10.50 -5.57
N THR A 25 6.51 11.45 -4.66
CA THR A 25 6.88 11.24 -3.26
C THR A 25 5.96 10.18 -2.63
N PRO A 26 6.41 9.45 -1.61
CA PRO A 26 5.61 8.36 -1.03
C PRO A 26 4.26 8.83 -0.50
N MET A 27 4.20 10.06 0.04
CA MET A 27 2.97 10.67 0.55
C MET A 27 1.94 10.99 -0.55
N VAL A 28 2.40 11.26 -1.79
CA VAL A 28 1.53 11.53 -2.93
C VAL A 28 1.12 10.23 -3.63
N GLU A 29 2.08 9.33 -3.80
CA GLU A 29 1.85 8.01 -4.41
C GLU A 29 0.92 7.14 -3.57
N GLY A 30 1.09 7.17 -2.26
CA GLY A 30 0.35 6.34 -1.32
C GLY A 30 0.65 4.86 -1.48
N VAL A 31 -0.29 4.02 -1.07
CA VAL A 31 -0.16 2.56 -1.14
C VAL A 31 -0.64 2.05 -2.50
N ARG A 32 0.22 1.31 -3.19
CA ARG A 32 -0.07 0.72 -4.51
C ARG A 32 -0.41 -0.75 -4.39
N GLN A 33 -1.66 -1.12 -4.69
CA GLN A 33 -2.21 -2.47 -4.51
C GLN A 33 -2.53 -3.18 -5.84
N ASP A 34 -1.90 -2.73 -6.92
CA ASP A 34 -2.01 -3.29 -8.27
C ASP A 34 -1.05 -4.46 -8.53
N SER A 35 -0.01 -4.61 -7.68
CA SER A 35 0.85 -5.80 -7.65
C SER A 35 1.59 -5.90 -6.31
N PHE A 36 2.05 -7.09 -5.92
CA PHE A 36 2.90 -7.25 -4.73
C PHE A 36 4.21 -6.47 -4.82
N ARG A 37 4.80 -6.35 -6.01
CA ARG A 37 6.01 -5.55 -6.23
C ARG A 37 5.77 -4.08 -5.89
N ASN A 38 4.65 -3.51 -6.35
CA ASN A 38 4.31 -2.12 -6.07
C ASN A 38 3.90 -1.92 -4.61
N LEU A 39 3.21 -2.91 -4.02
CA LEU A 39 2.84 -2.88 -2.61
C LEU A 39 4.08 -2.89 -1.71
N GLU A 40 5.03 -3.79 -1.98
CA GLU A 40 6.33 -3.85 -1.29
C GLU A 40 7.03 -2.50 -1.34
N ARG A 41 7.28 -2.00 -2.57
CA ARG A 41 8.01 -0.75 -2.78
C ARG A 41 7.36 0.43 -2.04
N THR A 42 6.04 0.58 -2.15
CA THR A 42 5.34 1.72 -1.53
C THR A 42 5.25 1.61 -0.01
N LEU A 43 5.09 0.40 0.54
CA LEU A 43 5.09 0.22 2.00
C LEU A 43 6.49 0.42 2.60
N LEU A 44 7.55 0.04 1.91
CA LEU A 44 8.93 0.33 2.33
C LEU A 44 9.20 1.84 2.31
N ALA A 45 8.80 2.53 1.24
CA ALA A 45 8.96 3.97 1.12
C ALA A 45 8.15 4.74 2.20
N LEU A 46 6.91 4.31 2.46
CA LEU A 46 6.10 4.85 3.56
C LEU A 46 6.69 4.51 4.93
N GLY A 47 7.35 3.36 5.08
CA GLY A 47 8.10 3.00 6.29
C GLY A 47 9.21 4.01 6.58
N ALA A 48 9.98 4.40 5.57
CA ALA A 48 11.01 5.43 5.70
C ALA A 48 10.42 6.80 6.10
N GLU A 49 9.31 7.21 5.50
CA GLU A 49 8.58 8.44 5.89
C GLU A 49 8.06 8.38 7.33
N TYR A 50 7.57 7.21 7.76
CA TYR A 50 7.10 6.99 9.12
C TYR A 50 8.23 7.15 10.14
N GLU A 51 9.39 6.54 9.89
CA GLU A 51 10.52 6.60 10.81
C GLU A 51 11.10 8.00 10.93
N ALA A 52 11.29 8.69 9.80
CA ALA A 52 11.81 10.05 9.74
C ALA A 52 10.82 11.12 10.22
N GLY A 53 9.52 10.82 10.19
CA GLY A 53 8.45 11.75 10.50
C GLY A 53 8.29 12.07 11.99
N ASP A 54 7.82 13.28 12.27
CA ASP A 54 7.29 13.66 13.58
C ASP A 54 5.94 12.95 13.86
N PRO A 55 5.33 13.12 15.06
CA PRO A 55 4.06 12.48 15.38
C PRO A 55 2.91 12.79 14.40
N ALA A 56 2.88 13.99 13.81
CA ALA A 56 1.85 14.38 12.86
C ALA A 56 2.05 13.65 11.52
N ARG A 57 3.28 13.66 10.99
CA ARG A 57 3.65 12.94 9.78
C ARG A 57 3.42 11.43 9.93
N ARG A 58 3.80 10.85 11.07
CA ARG A 58 3.53 9.43 11.37
C ARG A 58 2.05 9.09 11.31
N LYS A 59 1.19 9.98 11.82
CA LYS A 59 -0.26 9.82 11.76
C LYS A 59 -0.78 9.89 10.32
N GLU A 60 -0.27 10.82 9.50
CA GLU A 60 -0.63 10.91 8.08
C GLU A 60 -0.25 9.64 7.30
N VAL A 61 0.99 9.17 7.46
CA VAL A 61 1.47 7.94 6.82
C VAL A 61 0.60 6.74 7.21
N ARG A 62 0.31 6.58 8.51
CA ARG A 62 -0.59 5.52 9.00
C ARG A 62 -2.00 5.66 8.39
N GLY A 63 -2.49 6.88 8.21
CA GLY A 63 -3.77 7.15 7.54
C GLY A 63 -3.84 6.57 6.13
N LEU A 64 -2.78 6.75 5.33
CA LEU A 64 -2.70 6.19 3.97
C LEU A 64 -2.81 4.66 3.98
N VAL A 65 -2.10 4.00 4.89
CA VAL A 65 -2.10 2.54 5.00
C VAL A 65 -3.43 1.98 5.54
N ILE A 66 -4.07 2.69 6.48
CA ILE A 66 -5.42 2.35 6.97
C ILE A 66 -6.44 2.40 5.83
N THR A 67 -6.44 3.48 5.05
CA THR A 67 -7.36 3.63 3.91
C THR A 67 -7.14 2.53 2.86
N ALA A 68 -5.89 2.19 2.55
CA ALA A 68 -5.56 1.11 1.63
C ALA A 68 -6.06 -0.26 2.12
N ARG A 69 -5.93 -0.53 3.43
CA ARG A 69 -6.45 -1.75 4.05
C ARG A 69 -7.97 -1.81 3.93
N GLN A 70 -8.67 -0.72 4.25
CA GLN A 70 -10.13 -0.64 4.12
C GLN A 70 -10.60 -0.92 2.70
N HIS A 71 -9.91 -0.39 1.68
CA HIS A 71 -10.22 -0.67 0.29
C HIS A 71 -10.02 -2.15 -0.09
N ALA A 72 -8.96 -2.80 0.41
CA ALA A 72 -8.76 -4.24 0.17
C ALA A 72 -9.80 -5.09 0.91
N ASP A 73 -10.14 -4.77 2.16
CA ASP A 73 -11.21 -5.43 2.90
C ASP A 73 -12.54 -5.33 2.14
N TRP A 74 -12.83 -4.19 1.50
CA TRP A 74 -14.01 -4.01 0.65
C TRP A 74 -13.95 -4.83 -0.63
N ALA A 75 -12.79 -4.90 -1.31
CA ALA A 75 -12.60 -5.72 -2.51
C ALA A 75 -12.83 -7.22 -2.25
N MET A 76 -12.47 -7.72 -1.07
CA MET A 76 -12.71 -9.10 -0.65
C MET A 76 -14.20 -9.41 -0.43
N ARG A 77 -14.98 -8.42 0.03
CA ARG A 77 -16.43 -8.55 0.29
C ARG A 77 -17.28 -8.46 -0.97
N ASN A 78 -16.70 -8.03 -2.10
CA ASN A 78 -17.44 -7.93 -3.35
C ASN A 78 -17.84 -9.33 -3.85
N PRO A 79 -19.15 -9.62 -4.00
CA PRO A 79 -19.62 -10.94 -4.42
C PRO A 79 -19.16 -11.33 -5.84
N ASN A 80 -18.80 -10.35 -6.67
CA ASN A 80 -18.35 -10.56 -8.03
C ASN A 80 -16.83 -10.84 -8.15
N SER A 81 -16.09 -10.80 -7.04
CA SER A 81 -14.65 -11.09 -7.04
C SER A 81 -14.40 -12.59 -7.21
N SER A 82 -13.48 -12.96 -8.10
CA SER A 82 -13.01 -14.35 -8.23
C SER A 82 -12.27 -14.80 -6.96
N GLU A 83 -12.22 -16.11 -6.72
CA GLU A 83 -11.48 -16.66 -5.56
C GLU A 83 -9.99 -16.32 -5.62
N ALA A 84 -9.38 -16.33 -6.82
CA ALA A 84 -8.00 -15.89 -7.01
C ALA A 84 -7.80 -14.43 -6.60
N HIS A 85 -8.73 -13.53 -6.99
CA HIS A 85 -8.67 -12.13 -6.59
C HIS A 85 -8.86 -11.94 -5.08
N LYS A 86 -9.75 -12.71 -4.45
CA LYS A 86 -9.94 -12.68 -3.00
C LYS A 86 -8.69 -13.17 -2.26
N ALA A 87 -8.04 -14.23 -2.75
CA ALA A 87 -6.79 -14.73 -2.18
C ALA A 87 -5.67 -13.69 -2.29
N GLU A 88 -5.53 -13.05 -3.45
CA GLU A 88 -4.58 -11.95 -3.64
C GLU A 88 -4.83 -10.79 -2.65
N LYS A 89 -6.09 -10.33 -2.55
CA LYS A 89 -6.45 -9.25 -1.62
C LYS A 89 -6.29 -9.65 -0.15
N THR A 90 -6.51 -10.91 0.20
CA THR A 90 -6.27 -11.43 1.55
C THR A 90 -4.80 -11.29 1.94
N GLU A 91 -3.89 -11.68 1.05
CA GLU A 91 -2.46 -11.53 1.27
C GLU A 91 -2.05 -10.04 1.34
N MET A 92 -2.59 -9.19 0.47
CA MET A 92 -2.35 -7.74 0.56
C MET A 92 -2.84 -7.16 1.90
N VAL A 93 -3.98 -7.61 2.44
CA VAL A 93 -4.46 -7.19 3.76
C VAL A 93 -3.53 -7.64 4.87
N LEU A 94 -2.96 -8.85 4.78
CA LEU A 94 -1.96 -9.32 5.73
C LEU A 94 -0.76 -8.37 5.78
N TRP A 95 -0.21 -8.01 4.61
CA TRP A 95 0.92 -7.07 4.51
C TRP A 95 0.60 -5.72 5.17
N LEU A 96 -0.59 -5.19 4.88
CA LEU A 96 -1.04 -3.90 5.43
C LEU A 96 -1.25 -3.96 6.95
N ARG A 97 -1.75 -5.07 7.49
CA ARG A 97 -1.91 -5.26 8.93
C ARG A 97 -0.55 -5.36 9.62
N THR A 98 0.35 -6.18 9.10
CA THR A 98 1.71 -6.31 9.65
C THR A 98 2.45 -4.98 9.63
N TRP A 99 2.33 -4.20 8.56
CA TRP A 99 2.89 -2.85 8.50
C TRP A 99 2.28 -1.95 9.59
N LEU A 100 0.96 -1.97 9.78
CA LEU A 100 0.27 -1.11 10.76
C LEU A 100 0.57 -1.46 12.22
N GLU A 101 0.89 -2.73 12.49
CA GLU A 101 1.31 -3.20 13.81
C GLU A 101 2.69 -2.65 14.20
N ASN A 102 3.68 -2.76 13.31
CA ASN A 102 5.03 -2.25 13.56
C ASN A 102 5.77 -1.92 12.25
N PRO A 103 5.69 -0.68 11.74
CA PRO A 103 6.27 -0.32 10.45
C PRO A 103 7.78 -0.61 10.32
N PRO A 104 8.64 -0.30 11.32
CA PRO A 104 10.07 -0.66 11.27
C PRO A 104 10.36 -2.16 11.15
N LEU A 105 9.46 -3.04 11.59
CA LEU A 105 9.65 -4.50 11.54
C LEU A 105 9.21 -5.10 10.19
N PHE A 106 8.39 -4.37 9.43
CA PHE A 106 7.84 -4.83 8.16
C PHE A 106 8.89 -5.29 7.13
N PRO A 107 10.05 -4.62 6.93
CA PRO A 107 11.06 -5.09 5.98
C PRO A 107 11.62 -6.47 6.33
N ALA A 108 11.88 -6.72 7.61
CA ALA A 108 12.38 -8.02 8.08
C ALA A 108 11.32 -9.11 7.91
N TRP A 109 10.06 -8.78 8.19
CA TRP A 109 8.93 -9.69 7.96
C TRP A 109 8.76 -10.04 6.48
N LEU A 110 8.88 -9.08 5.57
CA LEU A 110 8.81 -9.31 4.11
C LEU A 110 9.87 -10.31 3.63
N LEU A 111 11.11 -10.18 4.12
CA LEU A 111 12.19 -11.09 3.76
C LEU A 111 11.85 -12.54 4.15
N LEU A 112 11.28 -12.74 5.33
CA LEU A 112 10.86 -14.07 5.80
C LEU A 112 9.62 -14.57 5.03
N ARG A 113 8.63 -13.70 4.82
CA ARG A 113 7.39 -14.06 4.11
C ARG A 113 7.68 -14.49 2.68
N ASN A 114 8.57 -13.77 1.99
CA ASN A 114 8.95 -14.09 0.62
C ASN A 114 9.68 -15.44 0.54
N ARG A 115 10.56 -15.79 1.50
CA ARG A 115 11.21 -17.11 1.55
C ARG A 115 10.19 -18.25 1.63
N VAL A 116 9.25 -18.16 2.57
CA VAL A 116 8.17 -19.16 2.70
C VAL A 116 7.35 -19.24 1.42
N ARG A 117 7.05 -18.09 0.79
CA ARG A 117 6.31 -18.06 -0.47
C ARG A 117 7.07 -18.66 -1.66
N PHE A 118 8.41 -18.63 -1.65
CA PHE A 118 9.25 -19.27 -2.67
C PHE A 118 9.37 -20.78 -2.43
N GLU A 119 9.43 -21.21 -1.17
CA GLU A 119 9.38 -22.61 -0.75
C GLU A 119 8.03 -23.25 -1.13
N ASP A 120 6.91 -22.54 -0.95
CA ASP A 120 5.56 -22.99 -1.32
C ASP A 120 5.38 -23.22 -2.84
N ILE A 121 6.24 -22.67 -3.69
CA ILE A 121 6.24 -22.82 -5.16
C ILE A 121 7.38 -23.69 -5.70
N GLY A 122 8.17 -24.32 -4.84
CA GLY A 122 9.18 -25.33 -5.21
C GLY A 122 10.33 -24.80 -6.07
N LEU A 123 10.76 -23.56 -5.85
CA LEU A 123 11.92 -22.97 -6.52
C LEU A 123 12.99 -22.61 -5.48
N ASP A 124 13.90 -23.55 -5.24
CA ASP A 124 15.17 -23.36 -4.53
C ASP A 124 16.31 -23.02 -5.51
#